data_AF-A0A1I7VHF6-F1
#
_entry.id   AF-A0A1I7VHF6-F1
#
_cell.length_a   1.000
_cell.length_b   1.000
_cell.length_c   1.000
_cell.angle_alpha   90.00
_cell.angle_beta   90.00
_cell.angle_gamma   90.00
#
_symmetry.space_group_name_H-M   'P 1'
#
loop_
_entity.id
_entity.type
_entity.pdbx_description
1 polymer ?
#
loop_
_entity_poly.entity_id
_entity_poly.type
_entity_poly.pdbx_seq_one_letter_code
_entity_poly.pdbx_strand_id
1 'polypeptide(L)'
;MMKESNIGRIAFGITVALTMIFTLISLLTPAWRTFEKKPETFSEGPAIPASIGLFRYQCFGDLQKEGDKISKEHGPDIDFCNYIFDNRASWDVTVVYTLICSLIIELIAILYLFLPREFCCENYEYMAAPFSAFAITIFILLLYGVITYAERYSEISSN
;
A
#
# COMPACT_ATOMS: atom_id res chain seq x y z
N MET A 1 -22.96 -10.44 26.58
CA MET A 1 -23.06 -8.97 26.55
C MET A 1 -21.70 -8.41 26.96
N MET A 2 -20.82 -8.12 25.99
CA MET A 2 -19.48 -7.59 26.28
C MET A 2 -19.62 -6.12 26.65
N LYS A 3 -19.47 -5.81 27.95
CA LYS A 3 -19.27 -4.45 28.43
C LYS A 3 -18.01 -3.95 27.72
N GLU A 4 -18.13 -2.97 26.84
CA GLU A 4 -16.95 -2.31 26.28
C GLU A 4 -16.16 -1.68 27.43
N SER A 5 -15.10 -2.34 27.83
CA SER A 5 -14.10 -1.75 28.71
C SER A 5 -13.44 -0.62 27.93
N ASN A 6 -13.18 0.52 28.58
CA ASN A 6 -12.36 1.60 28.01
C ASN A 6 -11.03 1.06 27.43
N ILE A 7 -10.54 -0.06 27.96
CA ILE A 7 -9.36 -0.79 27.47
C ILE A 7 -9.54 -1.28 26.02
N GLY A 8 -10.72 -1.81 25.66
CA GLY A 8 -10.98 -2.33 24.32
C GLY A 8 -10.99 -1.23 23.25
N ARG A 9 -11.53 -0.05 23.58
CA ARG A 9 -11.51 1.12 22.69
C ARG A 9 -10.11 1.69 22.50
N ILE A 10 -9.33 1.75 23.58
CA ILE A 10 -7.92 2.18 23.52
C ILE A 10 -7.12 1.19 22.67
N ALA A 11 -7.27 -0.12 22.92
CA ALA A 11 -6.60 -1.16 22.15
C ALA A 11 -6.96 -1.08 20.67
N PHE A 12 -8.25 -1.00 20.33
CA PHE A 12 -8.71 -0.82 18.96
C PHE A 12 -8.11 0.43 18.30
N GLY A 13 -8.13 1.58 18.99
CA GLY A 13 -7.55 2.81 18.48
C GLY A 13 -6.06 2.71 18.19
N ILE A 14 -5.29 2.09 19.10
CA ILE A 14 -3.86 1.84 18.89
C ILE A 14 -3.65 0.91 17.69
N THR A 15 -4.42 -0.18 17.60
CA THR A 15 -4.32 -1.14 16.51
C THR A 15 -4.60 -0.46 15.16
N VAL A 16 -5.71 0.26 15.02
CA VAL A 16 -6.07 0.95 13.77
C VAL A 16 -5.07 2.06 13.43
N ALA A 17 -4.54 2.78 14.42
CA ALA A 17 -3.50 3.77 14.17
C ALA A 17 -2.21 3.13 13.63
N LEU A 18 -1.80 1.98 14.19
CA LEU A 18 -0.65 1.24 13.70
C LEU A 18 -0.89 0.67 12.30
N THR A 19 -2.07 0.10 12.03
CA THR A 19 -2.39 -0.39 10.67
C THR A 19 -2.37 0.76 9.68
N MET A 20 -2.95 1.92 10.01
CA MET A 20 -2.91 3.12 9.17
C MET A 20 -1.48 3.56 8.86
N ILE A 21 -0.58 3.55 9.84
CA ILE A 21 0.84 3.86 9.62
C ILE A 21 1.45 2.84 8.64
N PHE A 22 1.20 1.55 8.82
CA PHE A 22 1.70 0.52 7.90
C PHE A 22 1.10 0.66 6.50
N THR A 23 -0.20 0.93 6.37
CA THR A 23 -0.88 1.19 5.10
C THR A 23 -0.26 2.38 4.38
N LEU A 24 0.04 3.47 5.11
CA LEU A 24 0.75 4.63 4.56
C LEU A 24 2.17 4.28 4.12
N ILE A 25 2.93 3.57 4.94
CA ILE A 25 4.28 3.10 4.57
C ILE A 25 4.18 2.25 3.30
N SER A 26 3.25 1.30 3.23
CA SER A 26 3.01 0.47 2.05
C SER A 26 2.70 1.32 0.82
N LEU A 27 1.81 2.31 0.90
CA LEU A 27 1.50 3.21 -0.23
C LEU A 27 2.69 4.08 -0.65
N LEU A 28 3.54 4.49 0.29
CA LEU A 28 4.64 5.42 0.06
C LEU A 28 5.98 4.73 -0.28
N THR A 29 6.11 3.43 -0.04
CA THR A 29 7.35 2.69 -0.28
C THR A 29 7.54 2.46 -1.79
N PRO A 30 8.70 2.81 -2.36
CA PRO A 30 8.99 2.57 -3.77
C PRO A 30 9.49 1.17 -4.11
N ALA A 31 9.74 0.33 -3.10
CA ALA A 31 10.31 -1.00 -3.25
C ALA A 31 9.23 -2.10 -3.27
N TRP A 32 8.13 -1.90 -4.00
CA TRP A 32 7.17 -2.99 -4.21
C TRP A 32 7.76 -4.05 -5.12
N ARG A 33 8.45 -3.60 -6.18
CA ARG A 33 9.18 -4.45 -7.13
C ARG A 33 10.62 -3.99 -7.17
N THR A 34 11.55 -4.92 -7.03
CA THR A 34 12.99 -4.66 -7.17
C THR A 34 13.51 -5.49 -8.32
N PHE A 35 14.30 -4.88 -9.19
CA PHE A 35 14.91 -5.56 -10.33
C PHE A 35 16.38 -5.78 -10.05
N GLU A 36 16.82 -7.03 -10.03
CA GLU A 36 18.24 -7.37 -9.98
C GLU A 36 18.83 -7.39 -11.39
N LYS A 37 20.02 -6.81 -11.54
CA LYS A 37 20.76 -6.79 -12.81
C LYS A 37 21.13 -8.24 -13.18
N LYS A 38 20.49 -8.80 -14.21
CA LYS A 38 20.95 -10.08 -14.78
C LYS A 38 22.39 -9.90 -15.31
N PRO A 39 23.31 -10.84 -15.06
CA PRO A 39 24.68 -10.74 -15.55
C PRO A 39 24.70 -10.70 -17.08
N GLU A 40 25.28 -9.61 -17.58
CA GLU A 40 25.85 -9.32 -18.91
C GLU A 40 25.53 -10.32 -20.04
N THR A 41 24.55 -9.99 -20.89
CA THR A 41 24.53 -10.47 -22.30
C THR A 41 23.70 -9.61 -23.25
N PHE A 42 22.88 -8.67 -22.78
CA PHE A 42 22.06 -7.82 -23.65
C PHE A 42 22.35 -6.33 -23.40
N SER A 43 23.37 -5.82 -24.10
CA SER A 43 23.80 -4.42 -24.07
C SER A 43 23.01 -3.49 -25.00
N GLU A 44 21.76 -3.82 -25.36
CA GLU A 44 20.91 -3.02 -26.26
C GLU A 44 19.44 -2.90 -25.79
N GLY A 45 19.14 -3.19 -24.52
CA GLY A 45 17.82 -2.96 -23.94
C GLY A 45 17.65 -1.55 -23.37
N PRO A 46 16.43 -1.02 -23.21
CA PRO A 46 16.18 0.24 -22.50
C PRO A 46 16.57 0.14 -21.02
N ALA A 47 16.88 1.29 -20.41
CA ALA A 47 17.29 1.41 -19.00
C ALA A 47 16.20 0.90 -18.05
N ILE A 48 16.47 -0.22 -17.38
CA ILE A 48 15.53 -0.84 -16.43
C ILE A 48 15.69 -0.16 -15.06
N PRO A 49 14.59 0.25 -14.40
CA PRO A 49 14.66 0.85 -13.09
C PRO A 49 15.05 -0.16 -12.01
N ALA A 50 15.76 0.32 -10.97
CA ALA A 50 16.17 -0.54 -9.85
C ALA A 50 14.99 -0.91 -8.93
N SER A 51 14.03 0.01 -8.75
CA SER A 51 12.81 -0.24 -7.98
C SER A 51 11.59 0.50 -8.52
N ILE A 52 10.43 -0.12 -8.40
CA ILE A 52 9.14 0.44 -8.80
C ILE A 52 8.13 0.29 -7.65
N GLY A 53 7.53 1.41 -7.26
CA GLY A 53 6.45 1.47 -6.28
C GLY A 53 5.05 1.34 -6.88
N LEU A 54 4.04 1.66 -6.08
CA LEU A 54 2.64 1.64 -6.49
C LEU A 54 2.21 2.87 -7.30
N PHE A 55 2.94 3.98 -7.22
CA PHE A 55 2.64 5.21 -7.94
C PHE A 55 3.75 5.60 -8.91
N ARG A 56 3.40 6.37 -9.95
CA ARG A 56 4.31 6.76 -11.04
C ARG A 56 5.56 7.49 -10.56
N TYR A 57 5.42 8.31 -9.50
CA TYR A 57 6.52 9.05 -8.90
C TYR A 57 7.49 8.17 -8.08
N GLN A 58 7.15 6.89 -7.87
CA GLN A 58 7.94 5.95 -7.07
C GLN A 58 8.80 5.01 -7.92
N CYS A 59 9.17 5.43 -9.11
CA CYS A 59 10.07 4.70 -10.00
C CYS A 59 11.50 5.23 -9.79
N PHE A 60 12.43 4.39 -9.32
CA PHE A 60 13.77 4.82 -8.93
C PHE A 60 14.90 3.95 -9.51
N GLY A 61 16.02 4.60 -9.80
CA GLY A 61 17.29 4.00 -10.23
C GLY A 61 17.36 3.73 -11.73
N ASP A 62 18.55 3.80 -12.30
CA ASP A 62 18.86 3.34 -13.66
C ASP A 62 19.93 2.23 -13.51
N LEU A 63 19.62 1.01 -13.94
CA LEU A 63 20.57 -0.12 -13.89
C LEU A 63 21.61 -0.10 -15.01
N GLN A 64 21.54 0.86 -15.96
CA GLN A 64 22.28 0.79 -17.22
C GLN A 64 23.52 1.70 -17.37
N LYS A 65 24.02 2.38 -16.32
CA LYS A 65 25.26 3.17 -16.44
C LYS A 65 26.27 2.93 -15.33
N GLU A 66 26.92 1.77 -15.36
CA GLU A 66 28.28 1.60 -14.81
C GLU A 66 29.27 1.85 -15.96
N GLY A 67 29.64 3.12 -16.18
CA GLY A 67 30.66 3.39 -17.20
C GLY A 67 30.92 4.86 -17.53
N ASP A 68 30.03 5.79 -17.18
CA ASP A 68 30.33 7.19 -17.41
C ASP A 68 29.94 8.08 -16.25
N LYS A 69 30.76 9.11 -16.10
CA LYS A 69 30.91 9.98 -14.95
C LYS A 69 29.56 10.46 -14.41
N ILE A 70 29.52 10.51 -13.08
CA ILE A 70 28.64 11.32 -12.22
C ILE A 70 27.89 12.38 -13.02
N SER A 71 26.70 12.03 -13.50
CA SER A 71 25.72 12.97 -14.02
C SER A 71 24.51 12.83 -13.10
N LYS A 72 24.45 13.73 -12.11
CA LYS A 72 23.36 13.88 -11.13
C LYS A 72 22.04 14.36 -11.77
N GLU A 73 21.72 13.97 -12.99
CA GLU A 73 20.68 14.68 -13.76
C GLU A 73 19.79 13.82 -14.65
N HIS A 74 19.97 12.51 -14.75
CA HIS A 74 19.00 11.66 -15.42
C HIS A 74 18.46 10.65 -14.42
N GLY A 75 17.22 10.87 -13.98
CA GLY A 75 16.42 9.79 -13.39
C GLY A 75 16.29 8.63 -14.39
N PRO A 76 15.73 7.47 -13.97
CA PRO A 76 15.38 6.39 -14.90
C PRO A 76 14.73 6.97 -16.15
N ASP A 77 15.01 6.40 -17.34
CA ASP A 77 14.38 6.83 -18.59
C ASP A 77 12.88 6.98 -18.33
N ILE A 78 12.44 8.23 -18.29
CA ILE A 78 11.08 8.63 -17.85
C ILE A 78 10.06 7.82 -18.68
N ASP A 79 10.42 7.48 -19.91
CA ASP A 79 9.66 6.68 -20.87
C ASP A 79 9.39 5.24 -20.41
N PHE A 80 10.30 4.54 -19.73
CA PHE A 80 10.05 3.16 -19.30
C PHE A 80 9.06 3.10 -18.13
N CYS A 81 9.24 3.97 -17.13
CA CYS A 81 8.29 4.10 -16.04
C CYS A 81 6.93 4.53 -16.61
N ASN A 82 6.89 5.56 -17.46
CA ASN A 82 5.67 6.00 -18.12
C ASN A 82 4.98 4.84 -18.86
N TYR A 83 5.72 4.07 -19.66
CA TYR A 83 5.20 2.92 -20.40
C TYR A 83 4.59 1.85 -19.48
N ILE A 84 5.25 1.51 -18.36
CA ILE A 84 4.72 0.54 -17.38
C ILE A 84 3.44 1.05 -16.75
N PHE A 85 3.39 2.33 -16.37
CA PHE A 85 2.21 2.90 -15.71
C PHE A 85 1.05 3.14 -16.69
N ASP A 86 1.35 3.45 -17.95
CA ASP A 86 0.35 3.64 -19.00
C ASP A 86 -0.22 2.29 -19.49
N ASN A 87 0.56 1.22 -19.44
CA ASN A 87 0.12 -0.16 -19.73
C ASN A 87 -0.05 -1.00 -18.47
N ARG A 88 -0.37 -0.35 -17.34
CA ARG A 88 -0.46 -1.01 -16.05
C ARG A 88 -1.56 -2.08 -16.05
N ALA A 89 -1.20 -3.25 -15.54
CA ALA A 89 -2.16 -4.35 -15.41
C ALA A 89 -3.29 -4.02 -14.43
N SER A 90 -4.50 -4.46 -14.75
CA SER A 90 -5.71 -4.20 -13.95
C SER A 90 -5.60 -4.67 -12.49
N TRP A 91 -4.85 -5.75 -12.24
CA TRP A 91 -4.62 -6.25 -10.88
C TRP A 91 -3.78 -5.28 -10.04
N ASP A 92 -2.78 -4.60 -10.64
CA ASP A 92 -1.94 -3.62 -9.95
C ASP A 92 -2.78 -2.42 -9.53
N VAL A 93 -3.67 -1.97 -10.42
CA VAL A 93 -4.67 -0.93 -10.14
C VAL A 93 -5.61 -1.34 -9.00
N THR A 94 -6.06 -2.61 -9.00
CA THR A 94 -6.96 -3.15 -7.96
C THR A 94 -6.29 -3.15 -6.58
N VAL A 95 -5.02 -3.52 -6.49
CA VAL A 95 -4.25 -3.50 -5.23
C VAL A 95 -4.13 -2.07 -4.70
N VAL A 96 -3.84 -1.09 -5.57
CA VAL A 96 -3.78 0.33 -5.19
C VAL A 96 -5.11 0.81 -4.63
N TYR A 97 -6.22 0.55 -5.33
CA TYR A 97 -7.55 0.95 -4.85
C TYR A 97 -7.91 0.27 -3.53
N THR A 98 -7.56 -1.00 -3.35
CA THR A 98 -7.81 -1.73 -2.11
C THR A 98 -7.10 -1.07 -0.93
N LEU A 99 -5.82 -0.69 -1.08
CA LEU A 99 -5.05 -0.02 -0.04
C LEU A 99 -5.57 1.39 0.26
N ILE A 100 -5.96 2.16 -0.77
CA ILE A 100 -6.56 3.49 -0.59
C ILE A 100 -7.92 3.38 0.13
N CYS A 101 -8.77 2.43 -0.25
CA CYS A 101 -10.04 2.18 0.42
C CYS A 101 -9.84 1.77 1.88
N SER A 102 -8.85 0.91 2.15
CA SER A 102 -8.48 0.54 3.53
C SER A 102 -8.07 1.77 4.34
N LEU A 103 -7.22 2.65 3.79
CA LEU A 103 -6.79 3.87 4.44
C LEU A 103 -7.95 4.81 4.77
N ILE A 104 -8.91 4.96 3.85
CA ILE A 104 -10.13 5.76 4.07
C ILE A 104 -10.94 5.18 5.24
N ILE A 105 -11.11 3.86 5.30
CA ILE A 105 -11.87 3.20 6.38
C ILE A 105 -11.14 3.32 7.71
N GLU A 106 -9.80 3.21 7.73
CA GLU A 106 -8.97 3.44 8.91
C GLU A 106 -9.15 4.86 9.46
N LEU A 107 -9.15 5.87 8.58
CA LEU A 107 -9.41 7.27 8.95
C LEU A 107 -10.82 7.45 9.53
N ILE A 108 -11.84 6.85 8.91
CA ILE A 108 -13.22 6.90 9.42
C ILE A 108 -13.31 6.22 10.78
N ALA A 109 -12.63 5.08 10.98
CA ALA A 109 -12.61 4.37 12.25
C ALA A 109 -11.94 5.18 13.37
N ILE A 110 -10.87 5.93 13.06
CA ILE A 110 -10.22 6.86 13.99
C ILE A 110 -11.15 8.03 14.32
N LEU A 111 -11.78 8.65 13.32
CA LEU A 111 -12.75 9.74 13.56
C LEU A 111 -13.93 9.27 14.41
N TYR A 112 -14.39 8.03 14.20
CA TYR A 112 -15.44 7.40 14.98
C TYR A 112 -15.06 7.25 16.47
N LEU A 113 -13.78 7.09 16.81
CA LEU A 113 -13.33 7.06 18.20
C LEU A 113 -13.45 8.40 18.92
N PHE A 114 -13.31 9.51 18.20
CA PHE A 114 -13.36 10.87 18.74
C PHE A 114 -14.78 11.46 18.82
N LEU A 115 -15.79 10.79 18.25
CA LEU A 115 -17.17 11.24 18.33
C LEU A 115 -17.62 11.26 19.81
N PRO A 116 -18.06 12.43 20.33
CA PRO A 116 -18.34 12.61 21.75
C PRO A 116 -19.52 11.75 22.19
N ARG A 117 -19.29 10.96 23.24
CA ARG A 117 -20.24 10.00 23.83
C ARG A 117 -21.52 10.66 24.35
N GLU A 118 -21.48 11.96 24.62
CA GLU A 118 -22.57 12.74 25.20
C GLU A 118 -23.57 13.29 24.17
N PHE A 119 -23.20 13.33 22.88
CA PHE A 119 -24.08 13.88 21.83
C PHE A 119 -25.05 12.86 21.20
N CYS A 120 -24.87 11.55 21.43
CA CYS A 120 -25.64 10.51 20.75
C CYS A 120 -26.20 9.42 21.71
N CYS A 121 -27.33 9.76 22.33
CA CYS A 121 -28.50 8.90 22.62
C CYS A 121 -28.40 7.68 23.58
N GLU A 122 -29.54 7.41 24.24
CA GLU A 122 -29.92 6.31 25.15
C GLU A 122 -29.54 4.87 24.74
N ASN A 123 -29.05 4.63 23.52
CA ASN A 123 -28.80 3.30 22.94
C ASN A 123 -27.32 3.05 22.66
N TYR A 124 -26.47 3.30 23.67
CA TYR A 124 -25.01 3.10 23.60
C TYR A 124 -24.59 1.68 23.20
N GLU A 125 -25.40 0.67 23.47
CA GLU A 125 -25.06 -0.75 23.23
C GLU A 125 -24.93 -1.11 21.73
N TYR A 126 -25.62 -0.39 20.84
CA TYR A 126 -25.52 -0.61 19.40
C TYR A 126 -24.31 0.10 18.77
N MET A 127 -23.68 1.04 19.50
CA MET A 127 -22.46 1.75 19.05
C MET A 127 -21.15 0.97 19.25
N ALA A 128 -21.18 -0.16 19.95
CA ALA A 128 -20.04 -1.09 20.10
C ALA A 128 -19.87 -2.06 18.91
N ALA A 129 -20.99 -2.46 18.29
CA ALA A 129 -21.01 -3.29 17.08
C ALA A 129 -20.21 -2.75 15.87
N PRO A 130 -20.11 -1.44 15.60
CA PRO A 130 -19.34 -0.93 14.47
C PRO A 130 -17.82 -1.12 14.59
N PHE A 131 -17.23 -1.21 15.78
CA PHE A 131 -15.77 -1.37 15.89
C PHE A 131 -15.28 -2.71 15.35
N SER A 132 -16.00 -3.80 15.64
CA SER A 132 -15.67 -5.11 15.06
C SER A 132 -15.91 -5.14 13.56
N ALA A 133 -16.95 -4.46 13.06
CA ALA A 133 -17.19 -4.33 11.63
C ALA A 133 -16.05 -3.58 10.91
N PHE A 134 -15.56 -2.48 11.49
CA PHE A 134 -14.41 -1.75 10.98
C PHE A 134 -13.15 -2.64 10.97
N ALA A 135 -12.84 -3.30 12.09
CA ALA A 135 -11.67 -4.18 12.20
C ALA A 135 -11.69 -5.31 11.15
N ILE A 136 -12.84 -5.98 11.00
CA ILE A 136 -13.01 -7.08 10.04
C ILE A 136 -12.86 -6.57 8.61
N THR A 137 -13.46 -5.42 8.29
CA THR A 137 -13.42 -4.85 6.93
C THR A 137 -12.00 -4.44 6.55
N ILE A 138 -11.28 -3.74 7.45
CA ILE A 138 -9.88 -3.36 7.26
C ILE A 138 -9.02 -4.61 7.06
N PHE A 139 -9.19 -5.62 7.92
CA PHE A 139 -8.45 -6.87 7.83
C PHE A 139 -8.68 -7.59 6.49
N ILE A 140 -9.94 -7.72 6.04
CA ILE A 140 -10.27 -8.36 4.77
C ILE A 140 -9.66 -7.59 3.59
N LEU A 141 -9.76 -6.26 3.58
CA LEU A 141 -9.21 -5.44 2.50
C LEU A 141 -7.69 -5.57 2.42
N LEU A 142 -6.99 -5.41 3.55
CA LEU A 142 -5.54 -5.55 3.59
C LEU A 142 -5.09 -6.95 3.18
N LEU A 143 -5.76 -8.00 3.67
CA LEU A 143 -5.46 -9.38 3.32
C LEU A 143 -5.68 -9.64 1.82
N TYR A 144 -6.81 -9.18 1.28
CA TYR A 144 -7.12 -9.29 -0.15
C TYR A 144 -6.07 -8.58 -1.02
N GLY A 145 -5.66 -7.37 -0.65
CA GLY A 145 -4.63 -6.61 -1.36
C GLY A 145 -3.28 -7.32 -1.36
N VAL A 146 -2.86 -7.85 -0.20
CA VAL A 146 -1.57 -8.57 -0.06
C VAL A 146 -1.56 -9.88 -0.84
N ILE A 147 -2.63 -10.69 -0.74
CA ILE A 147 -2.72 -11.97 -1.47
C ILE A 147 -2.71 -11.73 -2.98
N THR A 148 -3.55 -10.80 -3.46
CA THR A 148 -3.62 -10.48 -4.89
C THR A 148 -2.27 -10.03 -5.44
N TYR A 149 -1.54 -9.21 -4.66
CA TYR A 149 -0.19 -8.81 -5.04
C TYR A 149 0.79 -9.99 -5.07
N ALA A 150 0.81 -10.80 -4.01
CA ALA A 150 1.75 -11.91 -3.86
C ALA A 150 1.56 -12.99 -4.95
N GLU A 151 0.32 -13.37 -5.25
CA GLU A 151 0.01 -14.36 -6.29
C GLU A 151 0.49 -13.86 -7.66
N ARG A 152 0.12 -12.63 -8.05
CA ARG A 152 0.48 -12.08 -9.36
C ARG A 152 1.97 -11.82 -9.50
N TYR A 153 2.64 -11.39 -8.43
CA TYR A 153 4.08 -11.24 -8.44
C TYR A 153 4.79 -12.60 -8.60
N SER A 154 4.30 -13.64 -7.93
CA SER A 154 4.86 -14.99 -8.05
C SER A 154 4.77 -15.53 -9.47
N GLU A 155 3.61 -15.38 -10.13
CA GLU A 155 3.39 -15.78 -11.54
C GLU A 155 4.37 -15.10 -12.50
N ILE A 156 4.64 -13.81 -12.29
CA ILE A 156 5.58 -13.03 -13.13
C ILE A 156 7.03 -13.47 -12.87
N SER A 157 7.38 -13.80 -11.62
CA SER A 157 8.74 -14.18 -11.25
C SER A 157 9.11 -15.62 -11.63
N SER A 158 8.12 -16.51 -11.75
CA SER A 158 8.32 -17.93 -12.05
C SER A 158 8.42 -18.25 -13.55
N ASN A 159 8.02 -17.32 -14.42
CA ASN A 159 8.13 -17.42 -15.87
C ASN A 159 9.41 -16.72 -16.39
#